data_AF-A0A067E0N1-F1
#
_entry.id   AF-A0A067E0N1-F1
#
_cell.length_a   1.000
_cell.length_b   1.000
_cell.length_c   1.000
_cell.angle_alpha   90.00
_cell.angle_beta   90.00
_cell.angle_gamma   90.00
#
_symmetry.space_group_name_H-M   'P 1'
#
loop_
_entity.id
_entity.type
_entity.pdbx_description
1 polymer ?
#
loop_
_entity_poly.entity_id
_entity_poly.type
_entity_poly.pdbx_seq_one_letter_code
_entity_poly.pdbx_strand_id
1 'polypeptide(L)'
;ADLLGSPVIRPADKETTALGAAFADGLAIGVFKEEEIFASGEWAKTSTTFKPVLNEEGRKKKAESWCRAVERTFNLADISL
;
A
#
# COMPACT_ATOMS: atom_id res chain seq x y z
N ALA A 1 6.76 -2.28 5.51
CA ALA A 1 8.19 -2.19 5.12
C ALA A 1 8.93 -3.47 5.50
N ASP A 2 8.98 -3.84 6.79
CA ASP A 2 9.73 -5.01 7.30
C ASP A 2 9.51 -6.32 6.54
N LEU A 3 8.25 -6.75 6.39
CA LEU A 3 7.96 -8.02 5.70
C LEU A 3 8.25 -7.95 4.20
N LEU A 4 8.07 -6.79 3.56
CA LEU A 4 8.38 -6.60 2.15
C LEU A 4 9.89 -6.49 1.90
N GLY A 5 10.68 -6.06 2.90
CA GLY A 5 12.10 -5.75 2.74
C GLY A 5 12.37 -4.50 1.90
N SER A 6 11.35 -3.66 1.69
CA SER A 6 11.44 -2.45 0.87
C SER A 6 10.84 -1.23 1.59
N PRO A 7 11.29 -0.01 1.26
CA PRO A 7 10.67 1.21 1.75
C PRO A 7 9.20 1.29 1.32
N VAL A 8 8.32 1.69 2.24
CA VAL A 8 6.90 1.95 1.96
C VAL A 8 6.64 3.43 2.16
N ILE A 9 6.17 4.09 1.10
CA ILE A 9 5.78 5.50 1.13
C ILE A 9 4.28 5.56 1.35
N ARG A 10 3.84 6.26 2.39
CA ARG A 10 2.43 6.49 2.68
C ARG A 10 2.14 7.99 2.57
N PRO A 11 1.20 8.42 1.71
CA PRO A 11 0.79 9.82 1.65
C PRO A 11 0.15 10.28 2.97
N ALA A 12 0.15 11.58 3.22
CA ALA A 12 -0.53 12.17 4.39
C ALA A 12 -2.04 11.96 4.30
N ASP A 13 -2.62 12.31 3.15
CA ASP A 13 -4.00 12.02 2.80
C ASP A 13 -4.14 10.53 2.39
N LYS A 14 -5.06 9.83 3.03
CA LYS A 14 -5.30 8.40 2.79
C LYS A 14 -6.55 8.16 1.95
N GLU A 15 -7.37 9.17 1.73
CA GLU A 15 -8.59 9.09 0.92
C GLU A 15 -8.25 9.23 -0.58
N THR A 16 -7.19 8.55 -1.02
CA THR A 16 -6.66 8.65 -2.40
C THR A 16 -7.66 8.19 -3.46
N THR A 17 -8.66 7.39 -3.06
CA THR A 17 -9.76 6.97 -3.93
C THR A 17 -10.67 8.16 -4.28
N ALA A 18 -11.14 8.89 -3.26
CA ALA A 18 -11.99 10.07 -3.47
C ALA A 18 -11.20 11.19 -4.15
N LEU A 19 -9.95 11.40 -3.73
CA LEU A 19 -9.04 12.38 -4.35
C LEU A 19 -8.81 12.07 -5.84
N GLY A 20 -8.60 10.80 -6.18
CA GLY A 20 -8.44 10.37 -7.57
C GLY A 20 -9.69 10.63 -8.43
N ALA A 21 -10.88 10.37 -7.89
CA ALA A 21 -12.14 10.70 -8.57
C ALA A 21 -12.28 12.21 -8.78
N ALA A 22 -12.01 13.01 -7.74
CA ALA A 22 -12.06 14.48 -7.84
C ALA A 22 -11.06 15.04 -8.88
N PHE A 23 -9.86 14.47 -8.96
CA PHE A 23 -8.89 14.82 -10.00
C PHE A 23 -9.38 14.45 -11.40
N ALA A 24 -9.92 13.24 -11.58
CA ALA A 24 -10.45 12.80 -12.87
C ALA A 24 -11.60 13.70 -13.35
N ASP A 25 -12.59 13.97 -12.49
CA ASP A 25 -13.71 14.83 -12.83
C ASP A 25 -13.25 16.27 -13.09
N GLY A 26 -12.38 16.80 -12.23
CA GLY A 26 -11.84 18.16 -12.35
C GLY A 26 -11.01 18.38 -13.62
N LEU A 27 -10.25 17.37 -14.07
CA LEU A 27 -9.57 17.38 -15.36
C LEU A 27 -10.57 17.38 -16.52
N ALA A 28 -11.61 16.53 -16.45
CA ALA A 28 -12.60 16.40 -17.51
C ALA A 28 -13.39 17.69 -17.76
N ILE A 29 -13.68 18.47 -16.70
CA ILE A 29 -14.39 19.75 -16.81
C ILE A 29 -13.46 20.97 -16.87
N GLY A 30 -12.14 20.76 -16.90
CA GLY A 30 -11.14 21.82 -17.02
C GLY A 30 -10.98 22.71 -15.78
N VAL A 31 -11.38 22.23 -14.60
CA VAL A 31 -11.13 22.91 -13.31
C VAL A 31 -9.64 22.86 -12.96
N PHE A 32 -8.95 21.78 -13.31
CA PHE A 32 -7.52 21.60 -13.09
C PHE A 32 -6.83 21.23 -14.40
N LYS A 33 -5.52 21.50 -14.47
CA LYS A 33 -4.62 20.93 -15.47
C LYS A 33 -3.77 19.81 -14.86
N GLU A 34 -3.25 18.94 -15.72
CA GLU A 34 -2.43 17.81 -15.30
C GLU A 34 -1.17 18.27 -14.54
N GLU A 35 -0.53 19.36 -15.00
CA GLU A 35 0.68 19.88 -14.37
C GLU A 35 0.40 20.45 -12.98
N GLU A 36 -0.79 21.04 -12.76
CA GLU A 36 -1.19 21.59 -11.46
C GLU A 36 -1.37 20.48 -10.42
N ILE A 37 -1.85 19.31 -10.85
CA ILE A 37 -2.08 18.16 -9.97
C ILE A 37 -0.77 17.42 -9.68
N PHE A 38 0.02 17.11 -10.72
CA PHE A 38 1.11 16.12 -10.60
C PHE A 38 2.52 16.72 -10.53
N ALA A 39 2.76 17.94 -11.03
CA ALA A 39 4.11 18.51 -11.11
C ALA A 39 4.59 19.15 -9.79
N SER A 40 3.68 19.42 -8.85
CA SER A 40 3.99 20.14 -7.60
C SER A 40 4.95 19.37 -6.67
N GLY A 41 4.97 18.04 -6.75
CA GLY A 41 5.70 17.18 -5.80
C GLY A 41 5.20 17.29 -4.36
N GLU A 42 4.05 17.94 -4.13
CA GLU A 42 3.44 18.20 -2.81
C GLU A 42 3.21 16.90 -2.04
N TRP A 43 2.78 15.86 -2.76
CA TRP A 43 2.51 14.52 -2.25
C TRP A 43 3.77 13.85 -1.67
N ALA A 44 4.94 14.10 -2.26
CA ALA A 44 6.20 13.56 -1.77
C ALA A 44 6.64 14.25 -0.48
N LYS A 45 6.47 15.58 -0.39
CA LYS A 45 6.85 16.41 0.78
C LYS A 45 6.07 16.06 2.04
N THR A 46 4.80 15.69 1.88
CA THR A 46 3.90 15.37 2.99
C THR A 46 3.85 13.88 3.33
N SER A 47 4.48 13.03 2.53
CA SER A 47 4.48 11.59 2.74
C SER A 47 5.35 11.15 3.93
N THR A 48 4.96 10.05 4.57
CA THR A 48 5.80 9.34 5.54
C THR A 48 6.44 8.13 4.87
N THR A 49 7.76 8.01 4.98
CA THR A 49 8.49 6.83 4.49
C THR A 49 8.83 5.89 5.65
N PHE A 50 8.34 4.66 5.56
CA PHE A 50 8.68 3.58 6.49
C PHE A 50 9.79 2.73 5.87
N LYS A 51 10.96 2.70 6.50
CA LYS A 51 12.09 1.87 6.08
C LYS A 51 12.05 0.52 6.81
N PRO A 52 12.48 -0.57 6.17
CA PRO A 52 12.59 -1.86 6.85
C PRO A 52 13.65 -1.77 7.96
N VAL A 53 13.31 -2.27 9.14
CA VAL A 53 14.20 -2.40 10.31
C VAL A 53 14.44 -3.86 10.69
N LEU A 54 13.61 -4.78 10.18
CA LEU A 54 13.76 -6.22 10.39
C LEU A 54 14.86 -6.80 9.50
N ASN A 55 15.71 -7.66 10.08
CA ASN A 55 16.73 -8.39 9.32
C ASN A 55 16.12 -9.50 8.44
N GLU A 56 16.89 -9.99 7.48
CA GLU A 56 16.40 -10.94 6.49
C GLU A 56 15.97 -12.29 7.09
N GLU A 57 16.72 -12.82 8.07
CA GLU A 57 16.40 -14.07 8.74
C GLU A 57 15.06 -13.98 9.49
N GLY A 58 14.87 -12.90 10.26
CA GLY A 58 13.63 -12.64 10.99
C GLY A 58 12.44 -12.44 10.06
N ARG A 59 12.65 -11.77 8.92
CA ARG A 59 11.64 -11.61 7.85
C ARG A 59 11.23 -12.96 7.28
N LYS A 60 12.20 -13.80 6.89
CA LYS A 60 11.96 -15.13 6.30
C LYS A 60 11.20 -16.03 7.26
N LYS A 61 11.64 -16.11 8.52
CA LYS A 61 10.97 -16.90 9.57
C LYS A 61 9.50 -16.49 9.78
N LYS A 62 9.20 -15.18 9.79
CA LYS A 62 7.82 -14.68 9.91
C LYS A 62 6.97 -15.05 8.69
N ALA A 63 7.51 -14.89 7.48
CA ALA A 63 6.82 -15.25 6.24
C ALA A 63 6.53 -16.75 6.16
N GLU A 64 7.50 -17.61 6.47
CA GLU A 64 7.32 -19.07 6.50
C GLU A 64 6.28 -19.51 7.52
N SER A 65 6.28 -18.90 8.71
CA SER A 65 5.28 -19.17 9.74
C SER A 65 3.87 -18.77 9.28
N TRP A 66 3.73 -17.63 8.58
CA TRP A 66 2.47 -17.20 7.99
C TRP A 66 1.99 -18.17 6.91
N CYS A 67 2.85 -18.56 5.95
CA CYS A 67 2.49 -19.52 4.91
C CYS A 67 2.00 -20.85 5.50
N ARG A 68 2.70 -21.37 6.51
CA ARG A 68 2.29 -22.58 7.23
C ARG A 68 0.93 -22.44 7.91
N ALA A 69 0.60 -21.26 8.43
CA ALA A 69 -0.71 -20.99 9.01
C ALA A 69 -1.80 -20.95 7.93
N VAL A 70 -1.54 -20.28 6.80
CA VAL A 70 -2.46 -20.22 5.65
C VAL A 70 -2.74 -21.61 5.10
N GLU A 71 -1.72 -22.45 4.93
CA GLU A 71 -1.88 -23.84 4.48
C GLU A 71 -2.84 -24.64 5.36
N ARG A 72 -2.85 -24.40 6.67
CA ARG A 72 -3.76 -25.06 7.62
C ARG A 72 -5.20 -24.57 7.54
N THR A 73 -5.46 -23.47 6.84
CA THR A 73 -6.82 -22.95 6.60
C THR A 73 -7.46 -23.51 5.34
N PHE A 74 -6.74 -24.31 4.57
CA PHE A 74 -7.29 -24.91 3.35
C PHE A 74 -8.21 -26.09 3.68
N ASN A 75 -9.17 -26.35 2.79
CA ASN A 75 -10.09 -27.48 2.83
C ASN A 75 -10.91 -27.57 4.13
N LEU A 76 -11.11 -26.46 4.83
CA LEU A 76 -11.92 -26.44 6.06
C LEU A 76 -13.37 -26.84 5.80
N ALA A 77 -13.91 -26.53 4.61
CA ALA A 77 -15.25 -26.95 4.20
C ALA A 77 -15.38 -28.49 4.08
N ASP A 78 -14.30 -29.19 3.77
CA ASP A 78 -14.27 -30.65 3.61
C ASP A 78 -14.21 -31.38 4.97
N ILE A 79 -13.90 -30.67 6.06
CA ILE A 79 -13.85 -31.20 7.42
C ILE A 79 -15.26 -31.26 8.04
N SER A 80 -16.24 -30.54 7.47
CA SER A 80 -17.59 -30.37 8.03
C SER A 80 -18.66 -31.33 7.48
N LEU A 81 -18.28 -32.51 6.99
CA LEU A 81 -19.21 -33.56 6.52
C LEU A 81 -19.13 -34.84 7.36
#